data_AF-A0A9E4SMM6-F1
#
_entry.id   AF-A0A9E4SMM6-F1
#
_cell.length_a   1.000
_cell.length_b   1.000
_cell.length_c   1.000
_cell.angle_alpha   90.00
_cell.angle_beta   90.00
_cell.angle_gamma   90.00
#
_symmetry.space_group_name_H-M   'P 1'
#
loop_
_entity.id
_entity.type
_entity.pdbx_description
1 polymer ?
#
loop_
_entity_poly.entity_id
_entity_poly.type
_entity_poly.pdbx_seq_one_letter_code
_entity_poly.pdbx_strand_id
1 'polypeptide(L)'
;ERRREVEASYAVLGSEEKRREYDSRLSLRESRGMPAASVEALTLAGETAGYESVPWTIGDIARALILPLMLIVLNVGAAITTDVNPDDLTETDHIIGLGFGLVLEAALLALAYYFAVRKYRGSWRSLGFRRPVNMRWWLPLAVLGGSFATIWAWVGLLYALGIAPESNIPENIYDFAIPVVMLGLLTIIVAPFAEEVFFRGFLFQGAAKRWGMWAGIGFSAFIFGLVHAGGPDTWLLLPAIAAIGAIFAWGFAKSGSIYPSLFAHVVFNSVSFFVGFTE
;
A
#
# COMPACT_ATOMS: atom_id res chain seq x y z
N GLU A 1 -15.97 34.73 -23.46
CA GLU A 1 -16.60 33.95 -22.37
C GLU A 1 -15.68 32.93 -21.71
N ARG A 2 -15.22 31.88 -22.40
CA ARG A 2 -14.35 30.82 -21.80
C ARG A 2 -13.15 31.32 -20.98
N ARG A 3 -12.46 32.37 -21.41
CA ARG A 3 -11.31 32.93 -20.67
C ARG A 3 -11.71 33.55 -19.33
N ARG A 4 -12.89 34.18 -19.26
CA ARG A 4 -13.45 34.78 -18.04
C ARG A 4 -13.93 33.71 -17.05
N GLU A 5 -14.46 32.59 -17.54
CA GLU A 5 -14.86 31.45 -16.70
C GLU A 5 -13.64 30.76 -16.08
N VAL A 6 -12.57 30.60 -16.85
CA VAL A 6 -11.30 30.04 -16.34
C VAL A 6 -10.67 30.96 -15.29
N GLU A 7 -10.62 32.27 -15.55
CA GLU A 7 -10.12 33.26 -14.58
C GLU A 7 -10.98 33.30 -13.30
N ALA A 8 -12.30 33.18 -13.42
CA ALA A 8 -13.22 33.09 -12.26
C ALA A 8 -12.99 31.80 -11.45
N SER A 9 -12.66 30.69 -12.10
CA SER A 9 -12.35 29.40 -11.45
C SER A 9 -11.08 29.48 -10.60
N TYR A 10 -10.03 30.12 -11.13
CA TYR A 10 -8.79 30.34 -10.39
C TYR A 10 -8.96 31.33 -9.22
N ALA A 11 -9.85 32.32 -9.36
CA ALA A 11 -10.13 33.29 -8.29
C ALA A 11 -10.86 32.69 -7.07
N VAL A 12 -11.59 31.59 -7.24
CA VAL A 12 -12.24 30.85 -6.14
C VAL A 12 -11.24 29.97 -5.38
N LEU A 13 -10.20 29.47 -6.05
CA LEU A 13 -9.18 28.60 -5.46
C LEU A 13 -8.14 29.35 -4.62
N GLY A 14 -8.13 30.69 -4.67
CA GLY A 14 -7.18 31.54 -3.94
C GLY A 14 -7.59 31.95 -2.53
N SER A 15 -8.83 31.73 -2.09
CA SER A 15 -9.26 32.02 -0.71
C SER A 15 -10.15 30.92 -0.12
N GLU A 16 -9.87 30.53 1.12
CA GLU A 16 -10.62 29.47 1.83
C GLU A 16 -12.11 29.80 1.99
N GLU A 17 -12.45 31.08 2.13
CA GLU A 17 -13.83 31.55 2.33
C GLU A 17 -14.67 31.37 1.06
N LYS A 18 -14.12 31.73 -0.11
CA LYS A 18 -14.79 31.53 -1.41
C LYS A 18 -14.89 30.06 -1.78
N ARG A 19 -13.90 29.25 -1.37
CA ARG A 19 -13.93 27.79 -1.53
C ARG A 19 -15.06 27.17 -0.71
N ARG A 20 -15.27 27.61 0.53
CA ARG A 20 -16.39 27.15 1.37
C ARG A 20 -17.76 27.58 0.82
N GLU A 21 -17.88 28.77 0.24
CA GLU A 21 -19.11 29.22 -0.43
C GLU A 21 -19.39 28.42 -1.71
N TYR A 22 -18.35 28.09 -2.47
CA TYR A 22 -18.46 27.25 -3.67
C TYR A 22 -18.85 25.81 -3.31
N ASP A 23 -18.21 25.21 -2.30
CA ASP A 23 -18.51 23.85 -1.84
C ASP A 23 -19.90 23.75 -1.20
N SER A 24 -20.39 24.80 -0.52
CA SER A 24 -21.75 24.83 0.02
C SER A 24 -22.81 24.89 -1.08
N ARG A 25 -22.54 25.60 -2.19
CA ARG A 25 -23.41 25.65 -3.37
C ARG A 25 -23.41 24.35 -4.18
N LEU A 26 -22.33 23.57 -4.15
CA LEU A 26 -22.26 22.26 -4.80
C LEU A 26 -23.16 21.20 -4.14
N SER A 27 -23.59 21.42 -2.90
CA SER A 27 -24.51 20.50 -2.19
C SER A 27 -25.98 20.59 -2.63
N LEU A 28 -26.35 21.58 -3.45
CA LEU A 28 -27.76 21.88 -3.76
C LEU A 28 -28.16 21.81 -5.24
N ARG A 29 -27.27 21.41 -6.16
CA ARG A 29 -27.67 21.16 -7.55
C ARG A 29 -27.06 19.88 -8.10
N GLU A 30 -27.93 18.88 -8.16
CA GLU A 30 -27.98 17.73 -9.05
C GLU A 30 -26.77 17.55 -9.99
N SER A 31 -26.17 16.37 -9.86
CA SER A 31 -25.08 15.77 -10.63
C SER A 31 -25.37 15.53 -12.12
N ARG A 32 -26.16 16.38 -12.78
CA ARG A 32 -26.45 16.28 -14.22
C ARG A 32 -26.25 17.63 -14.89
N GLY A 33 -25.14 17.77 -15.61
CA GLY A 33 -24.93 18.90 -16.52
C GLY A 33 -23.58 19.63 -16.42
N MET A 34 -22.58 19.09 -15.71
CA MET A 34 -21.25 19.71 -15.74
C MET A 34 -20.64 19.61 -17.16
N PRO A 35 -20.18 20.74 -17.75
CA PRO A 35 -19.48 20.71 -19.03
C PRO A 35 -18.27 19.77 -18.94
N ALA A 36 -18.00 19.00 -20.00
CA ALA A 36 -16.91 18.01 -20.00
C ALA A 36 -15.55 18.57 -19.54
N ALA A 37 -15.28 19.86 -19.81
CA ALA A 37 -14.06 20.54 -19.38
C ALA A 37 -13.93 20.74 -17.85
N SER A 38 -15.03 20.85 -17.11
CA SER A 38 -14.99 20.94 -15.64
C SER A 38 -14.88 19.56 -14.99
N VAL A 39 -15.41 18.52 -15.64
CA VAL A 39 -15.12 17.12 -15.28
C VAL A 39 -13.64 16.82 -15.55
N GLU A 40 -13.11 17.22 -16.70
CA GLU A 40 -11.70 17.03 -17.07
C GLU A 40 -10.76 17.82 -16.15
N ALA A 41 -11.09 19.07 -15.80
CA ALA A 41 -10.34 19.85 -14.82
C ALA A 41 -10.42 19.26 -13.40
N LEU A 42 -11.58 18.73 -12.98
CA LEU A 42 -11.73 17.99 -11.72
C LEU A 42 -11.04 16.63 -11.75
N THR A 43 -10.91 16.02 -12.93
CA THR A 43 -10.22 14.74 -13.12
C THR A 43 -8.71 14.96 -13.08
N LEU A 44 -8.19 15.97 -13.78
CA LEU A 44 -6.80 16.41 -13.69
C LEU A 44 -6.46 16.87 -12.26
N ALA A 45 -7.34 17.65 -11.61
CA ALA A 45 -7.15 18.03 -10.22
C ALA A 45 -7.31 16.86 -9.26
N GLY A 46 -8.14 15.86 -9.54
CA GLY A 46 -8.29 14.65 -8.75
C GLY A 46 -7.10 13.68 -8.88
N GLU A 47 -6.52 13.60 -10.07
CA GLU A 47 -5.30 12.83 -10.37
C GLU A 47 -4.04 13.45 -9.74
N THR A 48 -3.99 14.77 -9.54
CA THR A 48 -2.81 15.45 -8.95
C THR A 48 -2.98 15.85 -7.48
N ALA A 49 -4.18 16.17 -6.99
CA ALA A 49 -4.36 16.76 -5.66
C ALA A 49 -4.31 15.78 -4.48
N GLY A 50 -4.11 14.49 -4.70
CA GLY A 50 -4.06 13.49 -3.62
C GLY A 50 -2.88 13.70 -2.67
N TYR A 51 -1.66 13.61 -3.22
CA TYR A 51 -0.39 13.62 -2.49
C TYR A 51 0.28 15.01 -2.42
N GLU A 52 -0.02 15.93 -3.33
CA GLU A 52 0.66 17.24 -3.41
C GLU A 52 0.43 18.13 -2.18
N SER A 53 -0.58 17.82 -1.36
CA SER A 53 -0.98 18.65 -0.21
C SER A 53 -0.83 17.97 1.16
N VAL A 54 -0.13 16.84 1.28
CA VAL A 54 -0.02 16.16 2.59
C VAL A 54 0.81 16.97 3.59
N PRO A 55 0.43 17.02 4.89
CA PRO A 55 1.10 17.92 5.85
C PRO A 55 2.43 17.39 6.41
N TRP A 56 2.70 16.09 6.33
CA TRP A 56 3.92 15.48 6.88
C TRP A 56 5.16 15.72 6.00
N THR A 57 6.32 15.53 6.62
CA THR A 57 7.64 15.80 6.03
C THR A 57 8.43 14.52 5.77
N ILE A 58 9.51 14.60 5.00
CA ILE A 58 10.47 13.49 4.85
C ILE A 58 11.09 13.11 6.21
N GLY A 59 11.24 14.06 7.14
CA GLY A 59 11.70 13.75 8.49
C GLY A 59 10.71 12.89 9.29
N ASP A 60 9.42 12.98 8.99
CA ASP A 60 8.40 12.11 9.61
C ASP A 60 8.44 10.70 9.03
N ILE A 61 8.61 10.61 7.71
CA ILE A 61 8.85 9.35 7.01
C ILE A 61 10.09 8.65 7.59
N ALA A 62 11.21 9.36 7.69
CA ALA A 62 12.45 8.78 8.20
C ALA A 62 12.28 8.22 9.62
N ARG A 63 11.60 8.96 10.52
CA ARG A 63 11.32 8.49 11.88
C ARG A 63 10.37 7.29 11.93
N ALA A 64 9.34 7.30 11.09
CA ALA A 64 8.39 6.20 10.99
C ALA A 64 9.03 4.91 10.45
N LEU A 65 10.11 5.01 9.68
CA LEU A 65 10.81 3.84 9.13
C LEU A 65 11.81 3.20 10.13
N ILE A 66 12.25 3.91 11.18
CA ILE A 66 13.25 3.40 12.12
C ILE A 66 12.78 2.09 12.76
N LEU A 67 11.57 2.08 13.34
CA LEU A 67 11.07 0.92 14.07
C LEU A 67 10.86 -0.30 13.16
N PRO A 68 10.10 -0.22 12.04
CA PRO A 68 9.93 -1.36 11.15
C PRO A 68 11.25 -1.90 10.60
N LEU A 69 12.17 -1.02 10.15
CA LEU A 69 13.45 -1.48 9.62
C LEU A 69 14.33 -2.12 10.70
N MET A 70 14.31 -1.58 11.92
CA MET A 70 15.01 -2.21 13.05
C MET A 70 14.45 -3.60 13.35
N LEU A 71 13.12 -3.75 13.40
CA LEU A 71 12.47 -5.04 13.64
C LEU A 71 12.80 -6.07 12.55
N ILE A 72 12.83 -5.64 11.28
CA ILE A 72 13.22 -6.50 10.16
C ILE A 72 14.69 -6.90 10.25
N VAL A 73 15.61 -5.97 10.55
CA VAL A 73 17.03 -6.29 10.73
C VAL A 73 17.23 -7.29 11.87
N LEU A 74 16.51 -7.13 12.98
CA LEU A 74 16.55 -8.07 14.10
C LEU A 74 15.99 -9.45 13.69
N ASN A 75 14.89 -9.48 12.94
CA ASN A 75 14.29 -10.72 12.46
C ASN A 75 15.22 -11.48 11.50
N VAL A 76 15.78 -10.78 10.50
CA VAL A 76 16.75 -11.37 9.56
C VAL A 76 18.02 -11.82 10.28
N GLY A 77 18.52 -11.02 11.22
CA GLY A 77 19.67 -11.37 12.04
C GLY A 77 19.42 -12.65 12.85
N ALA A 78 18.25 -12.77 13.48
CA ALA A 78 17.84 -13.98 14.16
C ALA A 78 17.82 -15.17 13.19
N ALA A 79 17.09 -15.06 12.08
CA ALA A 79 16.94 -16.12 11.08
C ALA A 79 18.28 -16.63 10.51
N ILE A 80 19.28 -15.75 10.33
CA ILE A 80 20.62 -16.16 9.84
C ILE A 80 21.44 -16.85 10.95
N THR A 81 21.25 -16.47 12.21
CA THR A 81 22.06 -16.98 13.34
C THR A 81 21.50 -18.24 13.98
N THR A 82 20.21 -18.51 13.83
CA THR A 82 19.55 -19.70 14.35
C THR A 82 19.60 -20.80 13.30
N ASP A 83 20.29 -21.91 13.59
CA ASP A 83 20.32 -23.13 12.77
C ASP A 83 19.04 -23.98 13.00
N VAL A 84 17.89 -23.30 13.11
CA VAL A 84 16.60 -23.96 13.34
C VAL A 84 16.04 -24.30 11.97
N ASN A 85 15.85 -25.60 11.74
CA ASN A 85 15.14 -26.07 10.57
C ASN A 85 13.67 -25.60 10.66
N PRO A 86 13.14 -24.84 9.67
CA PRO A 86 11.75 -24.38 9.67
C PRO A 86 10.73 -25.51 9.85
N ASP A 87 11.05 -26.72 9.40
CA ASP A 87 10.16 -27.88 9.48
C ASP A 87 10.12 -28.52 10.89
N ASP A 88 11.04 -28.15 11.77
CA ASP A 88 11.09 -28.62 13.16
C ASP A 88 10.36 -27.65 14.14
N LEU A 89 9.74 -26.58 13.62
CA LEU A 89 9.03 -25.59 14.43
C LEU A 89 7.80 -26.18 15.12
N THR A 90 7.64 -25.89 16.41
CA THR A 90 6.45 -26.29 17.16
C THR A 90 5.27 -25.34 16.90
N GLU A 91 4.05 -25.76 17.27
CA GLU A 91 2.87 -24.88 17.26
C GLU A 91 3.13 -23.56 18.01
N THR A 92 3.87 -23.63 19.12
CA THR A 92 4.19 -22.45 19.94
C THR A 92 5.13 -21.49 19.19
N ASP A 93 6.10 -22.02 18.45
CA ASP A 93 7.04 -21.21 17.67
C ASP A 93 6.32 -20.47 16.54
N HIS A 94 5.39 -21.16 15.85
CA HIS A 94 4.52 -20.53 14.85
C HIS A 94 3.66 -19.41 15.42
N ILE A 95 3.04 -19.64 16.58
CA ILE A 95 2.24 -18.61 17.27
C ILE A 95 3.10 -17.39 17.64
N ILE A 96 4.32 -17.62 18.13
CA ILE A 96 5.26 -16.54 18.48
C ILE A 96 5.66 -15.74 17.24
N GLY A 97 6.02 -16.41 16.14
CA GLY A 97 6.38 -15.78 14.87
C GLY A 97 5.24 -14.94 14.29
N LEU A 98 4.03 -15.50 14.23
CA LEU A 98 2.83 -14.79 13.78
C LEU A 98 2.46 -13.63 14.72
N GLY A 99 2.68 -13.78 16.03
CA GLY A 99 2.52 -12.72 17.01
C GLY A 99 3.47 -11.54 16.76
N PHE A 100 4.73 -11.82 16.40
CA PHE A 100 5.68 -10.79 16.01
C PHE A 100 5.23 -10.06 14.73
N GLY A 101 4.76 -10.80 13.73
CA GLY A 101 4.16 -10.23 12.52
C GLY A 101 3.00 -9.28 12.82
N LEU A 102 2.08 -9.69 13.71
CA LEU A 102 0.97 -8.83 14.14
C LEU A 102 1.44 -7.55 14.83
N VAL A 103 2.50 -7.61 15.64
CA VAL A 103 3.10 -6.43 16.29
C VAL A 103 3.68 -5.48 15.25
N LEU A 104 4.34 -6.00 14.21
CA LEU A 104 4.86 -5.20 13.10
C LEU A 104 3.73 -4.47 12.36
N GLU A 105 2.65 -5.18 12.00
CA GLU A 105 1.50 -4.57 11.32
C GLU A 105 0.81 -3.49 12.17
N ALA A 106 0.64 -3.76 13.47
CA ALA A 106 0.11 -2.78 14.41
C ALA A 106 1.02 -1.55 14.51
N ALA A 107 2.35 -1.74 14.49
CA ALA A 107 3.31 -0.65 14.52
C ALA A 107 3.25 0.20 13.23
N LEU A 108 3.18 -0.42 12.05
CA LEU A 108 2.99 0.29 10.78
C LEU A 108 1.73 1.16 10.82
N LEU A 109 0.58 0.58 11.20
CA LEU A 109 -0.67 1.31 11.29
C LEU A 109 -0.62 2.45 12.30
N ALA A 110 -0.04 2.20 13.49
CA ALA A 110 0.09 3.21 14.54
C ALA A 110 1.01 4.37 14.13
N LEU A 111 2.12 4.09 13.45
CA LEU A 111 3.07 5.09 12.98
C LEU A 111 2.47 5.94 11.85
N ALA A 112 1.80 5.31 10.87
CA ALA A 112 1.06 6.03 9.84
C ALA A 112 0.00 6.95 10.47
N TYR A 113 -0.80 6.42 11.40
CA TYR A 113 -1.81 7.20 12.12
C TYR A 113 -1.18 8.36 12.90
N TYR A 114 -0.11 8.12 13.64
CA TYR A 114 0.55 9.15 14.45
C TYR A 114 1.08 10.28 13.57
N PHE A 115 1.88 9.96 12.55
CA PHE A 115 2.57 10.96 11.73
C PHE A 115 1.67 11.62 10.67
N ALA A 116 0.60 10.96 10.21
CA ALA A 116 -0.30 11.51 9.20
C ALA A 116 -1.58 12.15 9.77
N VAL A 117 -2.06 11.67 10.93
CA VAL A 117 -3.35 12.06 11.51
C VAL A 117 -3.15 12.78 12.84
N ARG A 118 -2.58 12.10 13.85
CA ARG A 118 -2.50 12.64 15.23
C ARG A 118 -1.65 13.91 15.30
N LYS A 119 -0.43 13.89 14.73
CA LYS A 119 0.55 14.99 14.79
C LYS A 119 0.02 16.27 14.14
N TYR A 120 -0.66 16.14 13.01
CA TYR A 120 -1.16 17.26 12.21
C TYR A 120 -2.65 17.56 12.41
N ARG A 121 -3.32 16.88 13.36
CA ARG A 121 -4.77 16.96 13.58
C ARG A 121 -5.57 16.74 12.29
N GLY A 122 -5.08 15.82 11.45
CA GLY A 122 -5.70 15.42 10.19
C GLY A 122 -6.90 14.50 10.39
N SER A 123 -7.36 13.88 9.30
CA SER A 123 -8.39 12.84 9.31
C SER A 123 -7.91 11.64 8.49
N TRP A 124 -8.57 10.49 8.64
CA TRP A 124 -8.30 9.30 7.81
C TRP A 124 -8.35 9.57 6.29
N ARG A 125 -9.04 10.63 5.85
CA ARG A 125 -9.01 11.06 4.44
C ARG A 125 -7.60 11.48 3.97
N SER A 126 -6.72 11.94 4.86
CA SER A 126 -5.33 12.26 4.48
C SER A 126 -4.54 11.01 4.12
N LEU A 127 -4.84 9.87 4.74
CA LEU A 127 -4.28 8.55 4.44
C LEU A 127 -4.95 7.86 3.24
N GLY A 128 -5.83 8.57 2.51
CA GLY A 128 -6.44 8.04 1.30
C GLY A 128 -7.71 7.21 1.50
N PHE A 129 -8.33 7.25 2.70
CA PHE A 129 -9.72 6.80 2.89
C PHE A 129 -10.71 7.78 2.25
N ARG A 130 -10.64 7.85 0.91
CA ARG A 130 -11.46 8.71 0.06
C ARG A 130 -12.27 7.83 -0.86
N ARG A 131 -13.52 8.21 -1.13
CA ARG A 131 -14.27 7.58 -2.22
C ARG A 131 -13.53 7.90 -3.52
N PRO A 132 -13.24 6.89 -4.34
CA PRO A 132 -12.49 7.13 -5.55
C PRO A 132 -13.44 7.80 -6.56
N VAL A 133 -13.25 9.09 -6.82
CA VAL A 133 -14.08 9.88 -7.74
C VAL A 133 -13.57 9.63 -9.15
N ASN A 134 -14.45 9.26 -10.10
CA ASN A 134 -14.09 8.90 -11.47
C ASN A 134 -13.15 7.69 -11.62
N MET A 135 -13.16 6.78 -10.64
CA MET A 135 -12.42 5.53 -10.78
C MET A 135 -12.99 4.70 -11.92
N ARG A 136 -12.12 4.48 -12.90
CA ARG A 136 -12.39 3.53 -13.97
C ARG A 136 -12.53 2.15 -13.33
N TRP A 137 -13.65 1.48 -13.58
CA TRP A 137 -13.99 0.16 -13.03
C TRP A 137 -12.91 -0.90 -13.27
N TRP A 138 -12.10 -0.72 -14.32
CA TRP A 138 -11.00 -1.62 -14.65
C TRP A 138 -9.76 -1.44 -13.76
N LEU A 139 -9.62 -0.33 -13.02
CA LEU A 139 -8.40 -0.02 -12.29
C LEU A 139 -8.03 -1.07 -11.22
N PRO A 140 -8.94 -1.50 -10.32
CA PRO A 140 -8.62 -2.57 -9.37
C PRO A 140 -8.24 -3.87 -10.08
N LEU A 141 -8.86 -4.18 -11.22
CA LEU A 141 -8.56 -5.38 -12.01
C LEU A 141 -7.21 -5.30 -12.73
N ALA A 142 -6.82 -4.12 -13.21
CA ALA A 142 -5.51 -3.91 -13.81
C ALA A 142 -4.39 -3.95 -12.76
N VAL A 143 -4.64 -3.41 -11.57
CA VAL A 143 -3.72 -3.54 -10.44
C VAL A 143 -3.56 -5.00 -10.05
N LEU A 144 -4.67 -5.74 -9.87
CA LEU A 144 -4.66 -7.17 -9.54
C LEU A 144 -3.97 -8.01 -10.63
N GLY A 145 -4.39 -7.86 -11.89
CA GLY A 145 -3.84 -8.59 -13.03
C GLY A 145 -2.37 -8.26 -13.27
N GLY A 146 -1.96 -7.01 -13.07
CA GLY A 146 -0.58 -6.59 -13.10
C GLY A 146 0.25 -7.29 -12.02
N SER A 147 -0.25 -7.34 -10.78
CA SER A 147 0.45 -8.02 -9.68
C SER A 147 0.66 -9.51 -9.96
N PHE A 148 -0.38 -10.21 -10.43
CA PHE A 148 -0.22 -11.61 -10.85
C PHE A 148 0.75 -11.76 -12.02
N ALA A 149 0.59 -10.97 -13.08
CA ALA A 149 1.50 -11.02 -14.22
C ALA A 149 2.96 -10.82 -13.81
N THR A 150 3.22 -9.90 -12.87
CA THR A 150 4.55 -9.66 -12.30
C THR A 150 5.11 -10.88 -11.57
N ILE A 151 4.36 -11.48 -10.63
CA ILE A 151 4.87 -12.64 -9.88
C ILE A 151 5.07 -13.86 -10.78
N TRP A 152 4.11 -14.14 -11.68
CA TRP A 152 4.21 -15.27 -12.62
C TRP A 152 5.37 -15.11 -13.60
N ALA A 153 5.58 -13.90 -14.14
CA ALA A 153 6.71 -13.64 -15.02
C ALA A 153 8.06 -13.76 -14.29
N TRP A 154 8.13 -13.30 -13.03
CA TRP A 154 9.33 -13.40 -12.23
C TRP A 154 9.67 -14.85 -11.86
N VAL A 155 8.71 -15.60 -11.35
CA VAL A 155 8.87 -17.03 -11.02
C VAL A 155 9.21 -17.83 -12.27
N GLY A 156 8.53 -17.57 -13.40
CA GLY A 156 8.86 -18.20 -14.67
C GLY A 156 10.28 -17.90 -15.16
N LEU A 157 10.77 -16.68 -14.94
CA LEU A 157 12.17 -16.32 -15.22
C LEU A 157 13.13 -17.09 -14.32
N LEU A 158 12.86 -17.20 -13.02
CA LEU A 158 13.69 -17.98 -12.10
C LEU A 158 13.78 -19.44 -12.55
N TYR A 159 12.66 -20.08 -12.88
CA TYR A 159 12.66 -21.45 -13.41
C TYR A 159 13.43 -21.57 -14.73
N ALA A 160 13.29 -20.60 -15.64
CA ALA A 160 14.05 -20.58 -16.89
C ALA A 160 15.57 -20.45 -16.68
N LEU A 161 15.99 -19.87 -15.54
CA LEU A 161 17.38 -19.77 -15.10
C LEU A 161 17.82 -20.98 -14.25
N GLY A 162 16.96 -21.99 -14.07
CA GLY A 162 17.24 -23.17 -13.26
C GLY A 162 17.17 -22.93 -11.75
N ILE A 163 16.50 -21.86 -11.33
CA ILE A 163 16.30 -21.50 -9.92
C ILE A 163 14.84 -21.83 -9.56
N ALA A 164 14.65 -22.77 -8.64
CA ALA A 164 13.34 -23.05 -8.04
C ALA A 164 13.24 -22.26 -6.73
N PRO A 165 12.44 -21.19 -6.65
CA PRO A 165 12.21 -20.51 -5.38
C PRO A 165 11.41 -21.44 -4.45
N GLU A 166 11.85 -21.56 -3.20
CA GLU A 166 11.14 -22.30 -2.15
C GLU A 166 10.05 -21.42 -1.51
N SER A 167 9.06 -22.05 -0.91
CA SER A 167 8.05 -21.36 -0.11
C SER A 167 8.71 -20.69 1.09
N ASN A 168 8.26 -19.48 1.41
CA ASN A 168 8.67 -18.78 2.62
C ASN A 168 7.81 -19.13 3.85
N ILE A 169 6.88 -20.07 3.69
CA ILE A 169 5.98 -20.57 4.73
C ILE A 169 6.41 -22.01 5.04
N PRO A 170 6.79 -22.33 6.29
CA PRO A 170 7.16 -23.70 6.68
C PRO A 170 6.00 -24.66 6.43
N GLU A 171 6.26 -25.83 5.84
CA GLU A 171 5.20 -26.79 5.46
C GLU A 171 4.44 -27.30 6.69
N ASN A 172 5.16 -27.51 7.80
CA ASN A 172 4.57 -28.01 9.05
C ASN A 172 3.59 -27.03 9.72
N ILE A 173 3.50 -25.77 9.26
CA ILE A 173 2.52 -24.82 9.81
C ILE A 173 1.09 -25.30 9.55
N TYR A 174 0.88 -26.00 8.42
CA TYR A 174 -0.42 -26.50 7.98
C TYR A 174 -0.95 -27.64 8.85
N ASP A 175 -0.09 -28.27 9.66
CA ASP A 175 -0.47 -29.31 10.62
C ASP A 175 -1.21 -28.74 11.85
N PHE A 176 -1.12 -27.42 12.08
CA PHE A 176 -1.66 -26.76 13.26
C PHE A 176 -2.81 -25.80 12.91
N ALA A 177 -4.01 -26.11 13.40
CA ALA A 177 -5.21 -25.33 13.09
C ALA A 177 -5.14 -23.86 13.55
N ILE A 178 -4.57 -23.59 14.73
CA ILE A 178 -4.48 -22.23 15.29
C ILE A 178 -3.51 -21.36 14.47
N PRO A 179 -2.24 -21.76 14.26
CA PRO A 179 -1.31 -21.06 13.37
C PRO A 179 -1.87 -20.79 11.97
N VAL A 180 -2.53 -21.77 11.34
CA VAL A 180 -3.13 -21.59 10.01
C VAL A 180 -4.18 -20.47 9.99
N VAL A 181 -5.09 -20.45 10.96
CA VAL A 181 -6.12 -19.41 11.05
C VAL A 181 -5.49 -18.04 11.32
N MET A 182 -4.48 -18.00 12.20
CA MET A 182 -3.73 -16.77 12.49
C MET A 182 -3.00 -16.24 11.25
N LEU A 183 -2.32 -17.11 10.51
CA LEU A 183 -1.63 -16.79 9.26
C LEU A 183 -2.62 -16.25 8.22
N GLY A 184 -3.74 -16.93 8.00
CA GLY A 184 -4.77 -16.48 7.06
C GLY A 184 -5.34 -15.10 7.41
N LEU A 185 -5.69 -14.87 8.68
CA LEU A 185 -6.17 -13.56 9.14
C LEU A 185 -5.12 -12.45 8.98
N LEU A 186 -3.88 -12.76 9.35
CA LEU A 186 -2.76 -11.83 9.25
C LEU A 186 -2.50 -11.47 7.78
N THR A 187 -2.28 -12.46 6.92
CA THR A 187 -1.88 -12.29 5.52
C THR A 187 -2.99 -11.78 4.62
N ILE A 188 -4.25 -12.17 4.84
CA ILE A 188 -5.36 -11.79 3.94
C ILE A 188 -5.96 -10.43 4.33
N ILE A 189 -5.99 -10.10 5.62
CA ILE A 189 -6.77 -8.95 6.11
C ILE A 189 -5.87 -7.92 6.79
N VAL A 190 -5.14 -8.32 7.84
CA VAL A 190 -4.44 -7.37 8.71
C VAL A 190 -3.28 -6.71 7.98
N ALA A 191 -2.40 -7.49 7.38
CA ALA A 191 -1.22 -7.01 6.67
C ALA A 191 -1.61 -6.15 5.45
N PRO A 192 -2.48 -6.59 4.51
CA PRO A 192 -2.92 -5.73 3.40
C PRO A 192 -3.50 -4.40 3.87
N PHE A 193 -4.29 -4.40 4.95
CA PHE A 193 -4.84 -3.16 5.48
C PHE A 193 -3.76 -2.23 6.06
N ALA A 194 -2.92 -2.73 6.95
CA ALA A 194 -1.87 -1.94 7.59
C ALA A 194 -0.85 -1.43 6.56
N GLU A 195 -0.44 -2.29 5.64
CA GLU A 195 0.49 -1.97 4.57
C GLU A 195 -0.07 -0.93 3.61
N GLU A 196 -1.32 -1.06 3.15
CA GLU A 196 -1.90 -0.05 2.26
C GLU A 196 -1.98 1.33 2.93
N VAL A 197 -2.34 1.36 4.21
CA VAL A 197 -2.37 2.61 4.99
C VAL A 197 -0.98 3.21 5.13
N PHE A 198 0.03 2.40 5.47
CA PHE A 198 1.39 2.88 5.68
C PHE A 198 2.10 3.23 4.37
N PHE A 199 2.16 2.31 3.41
CA PHE A 199 2.94 2.47 2.19
C PHE A 199 2.30 3.41 1.18
N ARG A 200 0.96 3.40 1.05
CA ARG A 200 0.26 4.20 0.04
C ARG A 200 -0.28 5.47 0.70
N GLY A 201 -1.02 5.30 1.78
CA GLY A 201 -1.59 6.41 2.54
C GLY A 201 -0.57 7.35 3.16
N PHE A 202 0.60 6.89 3.59
CA PHE A 202 1.59 7.71 4.28
C PHE A 202 2.90 7.88 3.51
N LEU A 203 3.62 6.78 3.25
CA LEU A 203 4.97 6.78 2.70
C LEU A 203 5.03 7.33 1.27
N PHE A 204 4.25 6.74 0.37
CA PHE A 204 4.15 7.16 -1.03
C PHE A 204 3.79 8.63 -1.13
N GLN A 205 2.71 9.08 -0.47
CA GLN A 205 2.26 10.47 -0.61
C GLN A 205 3.32 11.47 -0.11
N GLY A 206 3.97 11.17 1.02
CA GLY A 206 5.02 12.04 1.56
C GLY A 206 6.25 12.12 0.66
N ALA A 207 6.67 10.98 0.08
CA ALA A 207 7.77 10.92 -0.87
C ALA A 207 7.42 11.62 -2.19
N ALA A 208 6.23 11.35 -2.73
CA ALA A 208 5.72 11.93 -3.98
C ALA A 208 5.58 13.46 -3.89
N LYS A 209 5.16 14.00 -2.73
CA LYS A 209 5.14 15.44 -2.47
C LYS A 209 6.52 16.09 -2.65
N ARG A 210 7.59 15.40 -2.24
CA ARG A 210 8.95 15.97 -2.26
C ARG A 210 9.69 15.72 -3.57
N TRP A 211 9.50 14.56 -4.18
CA TRP A 211 10.30 14.07 -5.30
C TRP A 211 9.49 13.84 -6.59
N GLY A 212 8.18 14.05 -6.56
CA GLY A 212 7.27 13.76 -7.67
C GLY A 212 6.77 12.32 -7.67
N MET A 213 5.70 12.07 -8.43
CA MET A 213 4.96 10.79 -8.45
C MET A 213 5.87 9.57 -8.68
N TRP A 214 6.67 9.56 -9.74
CA TRP A 214 7.47 8.39 -10.12
C TRP A 214 8.57 8.05 -9.12
N ALA A 215 9.25 9.07 -8.58
CA ALA A 215 10.23 8.87 -7.52
C ALA A 215 9.57 8.42 -6.21
N GLY A 216 8.37 8.93 -5.91
CA GLY A 216 7.57 8.45 -4.78
C GLY A 216 7.13 6.99 -4.91
N ILE A 217 6.72 6.56 -6.12
CA ILE A 217 6.42 5.17 -6.43
C ILE A 217 7.66 4.30 -6.21
N GLY A 218 8.78 4.65 -6.84
CA GLY A 218 10.02 3.88 -6.73
C GLY A 218 10.53 3.77 -5.29
N PHE A 219 10.48 4.86 -4.52
CA PHE A 219 10.88 4.85 -3.12
C PHE A 219 9.95 4.00 -2.25
N SER A 220 8.63 4.17 -2.38
CA SER A 220 7.67 3.36 -1.61
C SER A 220 7.79 1.87 -1.95
N ALA A 221 7.91 1.54 -3.24
CA ALA A 221 8.11 0.18 -3.73
C ALA A 221 9.40 -0.48 -3.22
N PHE A 222 10.51 0.27 -3.22
CA PHE A 222 11.78 -0.23 -2.70
C PHE A 222 11.69 -0.56 -1.20
N ILE A 223 11.14 0.36 -0.40
CA ILE A 223 10.97 0.13 1.04
C ILE A 223 9.96 -0.99 1.29
N PHE A 224 8.90 -1.09 0.49
CA PHE A 224 7.94 -2.19 0.54
C PHE A 224 8.62 -3.54 0.35
N GLY A 225 9.42 -3.70 -0.72
CA GLY A 225 10.21 -4.92 -0.91
C GLY A 225 11.19 -5.15 0.23
N LEU A 226 11.89 -4.13 0.72
CA LEU A 226 12.89 -4.27 1.78
C LEU A 226 12.30 -4.78 3.09
N VAL A 227 11.10 -4.33 3.49
CA VAL A 227 10.47 -4.82 4.73
C VAL A 227 9.96 -6.26 4.62
N HIS A 228 9.88 -6.82 3.42
CA HIS A 228 9.52 -8.22 3.19
C HIS A 228 10.73 -9.15 3.20
N ALA A 229 11.94 -8.64 3.48
CA ALA A 229 13.10 -9.47 3.73
C ALA A 229 12.92 -10.19 5.09
N GLY A 230 12.23 -11.32 5.09
CA GLY A 230 11.91 -12.11 6.29
C GLY A 230 12.98 -13.16 6.63
N GLY A 231 13.79 -13.56 5.65
CA GLY A 231 14.82 -14.59 5.75
C GLY A 231 15.41 -14.91 4.37
N PRO A 232 16.45 -15.75 4.27
CA PRO A 232 17.13 -16.07 3.02
C PRO A 232 16.20 -16.51 1.88
N ASP A 233 15.15 -17.26 2.22
CA ASP A 233 14.22 -17.86 1.24
C ASP A 233 13.37 -16.79 0.53
N THR A 234 13.12 -15.66 1.20
CA THR A 234 12.36 -14.54 0.63
C THR A 234 13.17 -13.64 -0.30
N TRP A 235 14.52 -13.73 -0.27
CA TRP A 235 15.38 -12.75 -0.94
C TRP A 235 15.23 -12.74 -2.46
N LEU A 236 15.00 -13.90 -3.05
CA LEU A 236 14.78 -14.05 -4.49
C LEU A 236 13.46 -13.42 -4.95
N LEU A 237 12.49 -13.25 -4.06
CA LEU A 237 11.17 -12.70 -4.38
C LEU A 237 11.09 -11.18 -4.17
N LEU A 238 12.04 -10.57 -3.46
CA LEU A 238 12.02 -9.13 -3.16
C LEU A 238 11.86 -8.23 -4.41
N PRO A 239 12.50 -8.53 -5.57
CA PRO A 239 12.29 -7.72 -6.78
C PRO A 239 10.83 -7.76 -7.26
N ALA A 240 10.18 -8.93 -7.24
CA ALA A 240 8.78 -9.07 -7.62
C ALA A 240 7.86 -8.37 -6.61
N ILE A 241 8.13 -8.52 -5.31
CA ILE A 241 7.38 -7.87 -4.22
C ILE A 241 7.48 -6.34 -4.34
N ALA A 242 8.67 -5.80 -4.59
CA ALA A 242 8.86 -4.38 -4.84
C ALA A 242 8.09 -3.90 -6.08
N ALA A 243 8.13 -4.67 -7.18
CA ALA A 243 7.40 -4.34 -8.40
C ALA A 243 5.87 -4.35 -8.17
N ILE A 244 5.33 -5.33 -7.46
CA ILE A 244 3.92 -5.35 -7.02
C ILE A 244 3.61 -4.12 -6.14
N GLY A 245 4.53 -3.79 -5.23
CA GLY A 245 4.43 -2.60 -4.40
C GLY A 245 4.32 -1.30 -5.21
N ALA A 246 5.05 -1.21 -6.33
CA ALA A 246 4.97 -0.11 -7.28
C ALA A 246 3.62 -0.07 -8.02
N ILE A 247 3.06 -1.23 -8.40
CA ILE A 247 1.74 -1.34 -9.05
C ILE A 247 0.64 -0.84 -8.10
N PHE A 248 0.71 -1.20 -6.81
CA PHE A 248 -0.22 -0.69 -5.80
C PHE A 248 -0.08 0.81 -5.59
N ALA A 249 1.15 1.34 -5.53
CA ALA A 249 1.39 2.79 -5.45
C ALA A 249 0.88 3.53 -6.69
N TRP A 250 1.01 2.95 -7.88
CA TRP A 250 0.43 3.49 -9.11
C TRP A 250 -1.10 3.50 -9.09
N GLY A 251 -1.72 2.41 -8.62
CA GLY A 251 -3.18 2.32 -8.44
C GLY A 251 -3.71 3.38 -7.47
N PHE A 252 -2.98 3.62 -6.38
CA PHE A 252 -3.26 4.72 -5.45
C PHE A 252 -3.10 6.08 -6.13
N ALA A 253 -1.98 6.33 -6.82
CA ALA A 253 -1.70 7.59 -7.50
C ALA A 253 -2.78 7.94 -8.54
N LYS A 254 -3.32 6.93 -9.23
CA LYS A 254 -4.39 7.10 -10.22
C LYS A 254 -5.79 7.33 -9.63
N SER A 255 -6.05 6.84 -8.43
CA SER A 255 -7.39 6.90 -7.82
C SER A 255 -7.52 7.89 -6.67
N GLY A 256 -6.40 8.33 -6.08
CA GLY A 256 -6.35 9.11 -4.84
C GLY A 256 -6.95 8.36 -3.64
N SER A 257 -7.08 7.04 -3.73
CA SER A 257 -7.79 6.18 -2.77
C SER A 257 -7.01 4.90 -2.52
N ILE A 258 -7.04 4.42 -1.27
CA ILE A 258 -6.45 3.11 -0.94
C ILE A 258 -7.33 1.94 -1.37
N TYR A 259 -8.63 2.15 -1.60
CA TYR A 259 -9.56 1.03 -1.84
C TYR A 259 -9.23 0.16 -3.07
N PRO A 260 -8.74 0.71 -4.20
CA PRO A 260 -8.45 -0.11 -5.37
C PRO A 260 -7.26 -1.03 -5.15
N SER A 261 -6.19 -0.50 -4.55
CA SER A 261 -5.01 -1.27 -4.22
C SER A 261 -5.28 -2.21 -3.06
N LEU A 262 -6.03 -1.80 -2.03
CA LEU A 262 -6.46 -2.67 -0.93
C LEU A 262 -7.28 -3.86 -1.40
N PHE A 263 -8.24 -3.65 -2.31
CA PHE A 263 -8.99 -4.74 -2.91
C PHE A 263 -8.07 -5.71 -3.65
N ALA A 264 -7.22 -5.19 -4.54
CA ALA A 264 -6.29 -6.02 -5.30
C ALA A 264 -5.32 -6.78 -4.38
N HIS A 265 -4.86 -6.15 -3.30
CA HIS A 265 -3.92 -6.73 -2.34
C HIS A 265 -4.57 -7.85 -1.52
N VAL A 266 -5.78 -7.63 -0.99
CA VAL A 266 -6.54 -8.68 -0.27
C VAL A 266 -6.79 -9.88 -1.19
N VAL A 267 -7.21 -9.65 -2.44
CA VAL A 267 -7.46 -10.74 -3.39
C VAL A 267 -6.17 -11.45 -3.80
N PHE A 268 -5.09 -10.71 -4.06
CA PHE A 268 -3.78 -11.28 -4.36
C PHE A 268 -3.32 -12.19 -3.22
N ASN A 269 -3.35 -11.71 -1.97
CA ASN A 269 -2.95 -12.49 -0.81
C ASN A 269 -3.89 -13.66 -0.52
N SER A 270 -5.19 -13.50 -0.78
CA SER A 270 -6.16 -14.60 -0.65
C SER A 270 -5.81 -15.75 -1.59
N VAL A 271 -5.58 -15.45 -2.87
CA VAL A 271 -5.21 -16.46 -3.86
C VAL A 271 -3.87 -17.09 -3.50
N SER A 272 -2.84 -16.30 -3.18
CA SER A 272 -1.53 -16.83 -2.80
C SER A 272 -1.61 -17.72 -1.56
N PHE A 273 -2.39 -17.33 -0.55
CA PHE A 273 -2.61 -18.13 0.66
C PHE A 273 -3.25 -19.49 0.33
N PHE A 274 -4.31 -19.51 -0.49
CA PHE A 274 -4.99 -20.77 -0.84
C PHE A 274 -4.19 -21.65 -1.81
N VAL A 275 -3.36 -21.07 -2.69
CA VAL A 275 -2.43 -21.85 -3.53
C VAL A 275 -1.43 -22.60 -2.67
N GLY A 276 -0.95 -22.00 -1.58
CA GLY A 276 -0.07 -22.67 -0.62
C GLY A 276 -0.68 -23.89 0.10
N PHE A 277 -2.01 -24.09 0.07
CA PHE A 277 -2.63 -25.33 0.57
C PHE A 277 -2.69 -26.45 -0.48
N THR A 278 -2.41 -26.13 -1.73
CA THR A 278 -2.55 -27.07 -2.85
C THR A 278 -1.24 -27.67 -3.32
N GLU A 279 -0.12 -27.17 -2.79
CA GLU A 279 1.21 -27.78 -2.90
C GLU A 279 1.42 -28.79 -1.77
#